data_AF-A0A327VMF5-F1
#
_entry.id   AF-A0A327VMF5-F1
#
_cell.length_a   1.000
_cell.length_b   1.000
_cell.length_c   1.000
_cell.angle_alpha   90.00
_cell.angle_beta   90.00
_cell.angle_gamma   90.00
#
_symmetry.space_group_name_H-M   'P 1'
#
loop_
_entity.id
_entity.type
_entity.pdbx_description
1 polymer ?
#
loop_
_entity_poly.entity_id
_entity_poly.type
_entity_poly.pdbx_seq_one_letter_code
_entity_poly.pdbx_strand_id
1 'polypeptide(L)'
;MRYILPLLLICLVHTVYAQVSDDDLKTIHRIFGKEKRAIVAEYMDFRNNTNDPFWSLYDQYEDNRKSLSRERLDILQDYTRLYATMDDESATSLAKRTLANDVEYDRFYQRYFKKFSKILGGKSAAKFIQLELYFQNAIKTSILNSIPFIGELEKNRDTFQPKHGG
;
A
#
# COMPACT_ATOMS: atom_id res chain seq x y z
N MET A 1 8.20 5.69 -63.71
CA MET A 1 9.42 5.35 -62.93
C MET A 1 9.02 5.29 -61.47
N ARG A 2 9.11 4.10 -60.82
CA ARG A 2 10.13 3.76 -59.79
C ARG A 2 10.18 4.84 -58.70
N TYR A 3 9.75 4.61 -57.45
CA TYR A 3 10.37 3.68 -56.49
C TYR A 3 9.37 3.00 -55.52
N ILE A 4 9.69 1.75 -55.19
CA ILE A 4 9.17 0.91 -54.11
C ILE A 4 9.94 1.25 -52.83
N LEU A 5 9.30 1.27 -51.65
CA LEU A 5 9.66 0.51 -50.42
C LEU A 5 9.04 1.17 -49.16
N PRO A 6 8.25 0.43 -48.34
CA PRO A 6 7.59 0.96 -47.16
C PRO A 6 8.56 0.97 -45.97
N LEU A 7 8.73 2.12 -45.30
CA LEU A 7 9.50 2.21 -44.06
C LEU A 7 8.57 2.16 -42.86
N LEU A 8 8.49 0.95 -42.30
CA LEU A 8 8.14 0.59 -40.93
C LEU A 8 8.05 1.79 -39.95
N LEU A 9 6.82 2.24 -39.67
CA LEU A 9 6.54 3.06 -38.49
C LEU A 9 6.59 2.13 -37.27
N ILE A 10 7.77 1.97 -36.67
CA ILE A 10 7.93 1.29 -35.38
C ILE A 10 7.21 2.14 -34.34
N CYS A 11 6.02 1.69 -33.93
CA CYS A 11 5.41 2.09 -32.68
C CYS A 11 6.40 1.75 -31.56
N LEU A 12 7.08 2.77 -31.04
CA LEU A 12 7.82 2.67 -29.78
C LEU A 12 6.79 2.56 -28.65
N VAL A 13 6.33 1.34 -28.40
CA VAL A 13 5.58 1.02 -27.19
C VAL A 13 6.60 1.08 -26.05
N HIS A 14 6.70 2.23 -25.41
CA HIS A 14 7.40 2.32 -24.13
C HIS A 14 6.56 1.54 -23.12
N THR A 15 6.91 0.28 -22.89
CA THR A 15 6.53 -0.43 -21.68
C THR A 15 7.24 0.27 -20.53
N VAL A 16 6.58 1.25 -19.92
CA VAL A 16 6.96 1.76 -18.61
C VAL A 16 6.74 0.62 -17.63
N TYR A 17 7.78 -0.18 -17.40
CA TYR A 17 7.85 -1.00 -16.21
C TYR A 17 7.92 -0.02 -15.03
N ALA A 18 6.89 -0.01 -14.19
CA ALA A 18 7.00 0.57 -12.86
C ALA A 18 7.96 -0.33 -12.06
N GLN A 19 9.26 -0.16 -12.30
CA GLN A 19 10.27 -0.83 -11.48
C GLN A 19 10.31 -0.11 -10.15
N VAL A 20 10.04 -0.85 -9.08
CA VAL A 20 10.32 -0.42 -7.71
C VAL A 20 11.81 -0.06 -7.66
N SER A 21 12.14 1.18 -7.30
CA SER A 21 13.53 1.62 -7.30
C SER A 21 14.31 0.93 -6.17
N ASP A 22 15.63 0.80 -6.31
CA ASP A 22 16.47 0.30 -5.22
C ASP A 22 16.35 1.16 -3.94
N ASP A 23 16.01 2.44 -4.10
CA ASP A 23 15.77 3.36 -2.99
C ASP A 23 14.45 3.04 -2.26
N ASP A 24 13.42 2.66 -3.02
CA ASP A 24 12.16 2.15 -2.48
C ASP A 24 12.41 0.85 -1.68
N LEU A 25 13.11 -0.13 -2.26
CA LEU A 25 13.44 -1.39 -1.58
C LEU A 25 14.27 -1.18 -0.30
N LYS A 26 15.24 -0.26 -0.33
CA LYS A 26 16.00 0.15 0.86
C LYS A 26 15.13 0.85 1.90
N THR A 27 14.16 1.64 1.45
CA THR A 27 13.19 2.30 2.34
C THR A 27 12.29 1.26 3.00
N ILE A 28 11.78 0.26 2.27
CA ILE A 28 11.02 -0.87 2.81
C ILE A 28 11.80 -1.60 3.90
N HIS A 29 13.02 -2.05 3.58
CA HIS A 29 13.88 -2.73 4.56
C HIS A 29 14.18 -1.85 5.78
N ARG A 30 14.34 -0.54 5.57
CA ARG A 30 14.56 0.43 6.65
C ARG A 30 13.32 0.63 7.50
N ILE A 31 12.10 0.62 6.95
CA ILE A 31 10.84 0.69 7.74
C ILE A 31 10.75 -0.50 8.69
N PHE A 32 11.13 -1.68 8.22
CA PHE A 32 11.09 -2.90 9.03
C PHE A 32 12.26 -3.00 10.03
N GLY A 33 13.38 -2.29 9.78
CA GLY A 33 14.60 -2.36 10.60
C GLY A 33 15.00 -1.09 11.39
N LYS A 34 14.38 0.07 11.14
CA LYS A 34 14.58 1.35 11.84
C LYS A 34 13.23 1.93 12.31
N GLU A 35 13.26 2.76 13.34
CA GLU A 35 12.08 3.48 13.80
C GLU A 35 11.57 4.46 12.72
N LYS A 36 10.29 4.31 12.32
CA LYS A 36 9.58 5.14 11.33
C LYS A 36 9.85 6.65 11.49
N ARG A 37 9.89 7.13 12.74
CA ARG A 37 10.15 8.54 13.09
C ARG A 37 11.48 9.05 12.51
N ALA A 38 12.54 8.24 12.55
CA ALA A 38 13.85 8.61 12.02
C ALA A 38 13.82 8.74 10.48
N ILE A 39 13.08 7.87 9.80
CA ILE A 39 12.92 7.94 8.33
C ILE A 39 12.16 9.21 7.95
N VAL A 40 11.10 9.55 8.69
CA VAL A 40 10.36 10.80 8.49
C VAL A 40 11.27 12.00 8.69
N ALA A 41 12.07 12.03 9.75
CA ALA A 41 13.01 13.12 10.02
C ALA A 41 14.06 13.29 8.90
N GLU A 42 14.63 12.18 8.43
CA GLU A 42 15.60 12.14 7.34
C GLU A 42 14.99 12.63 6.02
N TYR A 43 13.85 12.06 5.64
CA TYR A 43 13.17 12.37 4.38
C TYR A 43 12.69 13.82 4.33
N MET A 44 12.15 14.33 5.44
CA MET A 44 11.66 15.71 5.53
C MET A 44 12.76 16.75 5.66
N ASP A 45 14.01 16.33 5.81
CA ASP A 45 15.19 17.20 5.96
C ASP A 45 15.09 18.19 7.13
N PHE A 46 14.65 17.71 8.29
CA PHE A 46 14.46 18.53 9.49
C PHE A 46 15.75 18.88 10.24
N ARG A 47 16.91 18.81 9.59
CA ARG A 47 18.23 18.80 10.25
C ARG A 47 18.59 20.10 10.99
N ASN A 48 17.91 21.22 10.71
CA ASN A 48 18.29 22.54 11.21
C ASN A 48 17.14 23.39 11.81
N ASN A 49 15.95 22.83 12.03
CA ASN A 49 14.82 23.60 12.57
C ASN A 49 14.11 22.82 13.69
N THR A 50 13.81 23.49 14.80
CA THR A 50 12.94 22.98 15.87
C THR A 50 11.53 22.82 15.31
N ASN A 51 11.28 21.67 14.67
CA ASN A 51 10.00 21.32 14.06
C ASN A 51 9.01 20.78 15.10
N ASP A 52 9.00 21.36 16.30
CA ASP A 52 8.12 20.94 17.41
C ASP A 52 6.63 20.93 17.01
N PRO A 53 6.11 21.91 16.24
CA PRO A 53 4.73 21.86 15.76
C PRO A 53 4.45 20.66 14.83
N PHE A 54 5.43 20.26 14.03
CA PHE A 54 5.31 19.07 13.18
C PHE A 54 5.24 17.81 14.04
N TRP A 55 6.18 17.65 14.97
CA TRP A 55 6.26 16.44 15.78
C TRP A 55 5.07 16.26 16.70
N SER A 56 4.55 17.35 17.28
CA SER A 56 3.30 17.30 18.05
C SER A 56 2.11 16.84 17.19
N LEU A 57 1.99 17.34 15.96
CA LEU A 57 0.94 16.88 15.04
C LEU A 57 1.18 15.45 14.54
N TYR A 58 2.45 15.06 14.37
CA TYR A 58 2.86 13.71 13.97
C TYR A 58 2.52 12.67 15.03
N ASP A 59 2.70 12.99 16.31
CA ASP A 59 2.33 12.07 17.40
C ASP A 59 0.82 11.85 17.43
N GLN A 60 0.03 12.92 17.31
CA GLN A 60 -1.43 12.81 17.15
C GLN A 60 -1.82 12.02 15.88
N TYR A 61 -1.09 12.20 14.79
CA TYR A 61 -1.27 11.45 13.55
C TYR A 61 -1.07 9.95 13.77
N GLU A 62 0.05 9.55 14.38
CA GLU A 62 0.35 8.14 14.63
C GLU A 62 -0.68 7.51 15.57
N ASP A 63 -1.09 8.21 16.63
CA ASP A 63 -2.10 7.70 17.56
C ASP A 63 -3.46 7.47 16.88
N ASN A 64 -3.89 8.41 16.05
CA ASN A 64 -5.14 8.28 15.31
C ASN A 64 -5.07 7.24 14.17
N ARG A 65 -3.88 7.00 13.61
CA ARG A 65 -3.65 5.96 12.59
C ARG A 65 -3.80 4.55 13.16
N LYS A 66 -3.49 4.35 14.46
CA LYS A 66 -3.51 3.03 15.11
C LYS A 66 -4.89 2.36 15.04
N SER A 67 -5.99 3.11 15.13
CA SER A 67 -7.34 2.52 15.03
C SER A 67 -7.60 1.89 13.66
N LEU A 68 -7.21 2.59 12.58
CA LEU A 68 -7.32 2.09 11.22
C LEU A 68 -6.39 0.88 10.97
N SER A 69 -5.24 0.84 11.65
CA SER A 69 -4.31 -0.29 11.58
C SER A 69 -4.87 -1.51 12.31
N ARG A 70 -5.57 -1.32 13.44
CA ARG A 70 -6.26 -2.40 14.16
C ARG A 70 -7.38 -3.01 13.33
N GLU A 71 -8.28 -2.21 12.75
CA GLU A 71 -9.36 -2.75 11.90
C GLU A 71 -8.81 -3.56 10.72
N ARG A 72 -7.71 -3.12 10.11
CA ARG A 72 -7.04 -3.91 9.06
C ARG A 72 -6.57 -5.26 9.57
N LEU A 73 -5.94 -5.28 10.75
CA LEU A 73 -5.45 -6.52 11.35
C LEU A 73 -6.61 -7.46 11.67
N ASP A 74 -7.72 -6.94 12.18
CA ASP A 74 -8.90 -7.72 12.50
C ASP A 74 -9.52 -8.33 11.22
N ILE A 75 -9.62 -7.55 10.13
CA ILE A 75 -10.05 -8.06 8.81
C ILE A 75 -9.13 -9.19 8.33
N LEU A 76 -7.80 -9.04 8.48
CA LEU A 76 -6.82 -10.05 8.05
C LEU A 76 -6.90 -11.33 8.89
N GLN A 77 -7.10 -11.19 10.20
CA GLN A 77 -7.29 -12.32 11.11
C GLN A 77 -8.56 -13.09 10.76
N ASP A 78 -9.66 -12.38 10.50
CA ASP A 78 -10.91 -12.99 10.06
C ASP A 78 -10.77 -13.68 8.70
N TYR A 79 -10.09 -13.04 7.75
CA TYR A 79 -9.78 -13.66 6.46
C TYR A 79 -9.04 -14.98 6.64
N THR A 80 -7.98 -14.99 7.43
CA THR A 80 -7.16 -16.19 7.69
C THR A 80 -7.97 -17.29 8.37
N ARG A 81 -8.79 -16.92 9.37
CA ARG A 81 -9.64 -17.85 10.12
C ARG A 81 -10.72 -18.48 9.25
N LEU A 82 -11.33 -17.70 8.37
CA LEU A 82 -12.46 -18.13 7.54
C LEU A 82 -12.01 -18.74 6.21
N TYR A 83 -10.74 -18.59 5.83
CA TYR A 83 -10.25 -18.90 4.48
C TYR A 83 -10.68 -20.27 3.94
N ALA A 84 -10.60 -21.34 4.76
CA ALA A 84 -10.93 -22.69 4.34
C ALA A 84 -12.45 -23.00 4.31
N THR A 85 -13.27 -22.16 4.94
CA THR A 85 -14.72 -22.37 5.12
C THR A 85 -15.51 -21.13 4.70
N MET A 86 -14.93 -20.29 3.85
CA MET A 86 -15.51 -19.00 3.49
C MET A 86 -16.73 -19.23 2.58
N ASP A 87 -17.84 -18.63 2.96
CA ASP A 87 -19.08 -18.59 2.18
C ASP A 87 -19.31 -17.19 1.59
N ASP A 88 -20.36 -17.04 0.78
CA ASP A 88 -20.67 -15.78 0.10
C ASP A 88 -20.93 -14.61 1.09
N GLU A 89 -21.54 -14.89 2.23
CA GLU A 89 -21.86 -13.89 3.25
C GLU A 89 -20.57 -13.37 3.91
N SER A 90 -19.72 -14.27 4.39
CA SER A 90 -18.44 -13.91 5.01
C SER A 90 -17.48 -13.25 4.03
N ALA A 91 -17.40 -13.73 2.77
CA ALA A 91 -16.62 -13.09 1.72
C ALA A 91 -17.12 -11.65 1.46
N THR A 92 -18.43 -11.45 1.35
CA THR A 92 -19.04 -10.13 1.16
C THR A 92 -18.75 -9.20 2.33
N SER A 93 -18.83 -9.70 3.56
CA SER A 93 -18.54 -8.94 4.78
C SER A 93 -17.07 -8.49 4.81
N LEU A 94 -16.13 -9.40 4.55
CA LEU A 94 -14.70 -9.09 4.49
C LEU A 94 -14.37 -8.06 3.40
N ALA A 95 -14.97 -8.20 2.22
CA ALA A 95 -14.80 -7.24 1.14
C ALA A 95 -15.31 -5.84 1.54
N LYS A 96 -16.53 -5.75 2.09
CA LYS A 96 -17.12 -4.48 2.54
C LYS A 96 -16.27 -3.81 3.61
N ARG A 97 -15.81 -4.56 4.62
CA ARG A 97 -14.94 -4.03 5.69
C ARG A 97 -13.60 -3.55 5.14
N THR A 98 -12.99 -4.30 4.23
CA THR A 98 -11.74 -3.91 3.56
C THR A 98 -11.90 -2.58 2.83
N LEU A 99 -12.93 -2.46 1.99
CA LEU A 99 -13.22 -1.24 1.24
C LEU A 99 -13.54 -0.06 2.17
N ALA A 100 -14.31 -0.28 3.23
CA ALA A 100 -14.63 0.76 4.21
C ALA A 100 -13.36 1.25 4.93
N ASN A 101 -12.47 0.35 5.33
CA ASN A 101 -11.21 0.71 5.97
C ASN A 101 -10.29 1.49 5.03
N ASP A 102 -10.21 1.11 3.74
CA ASP A 102 -9.46 1.85 2.73
C ASP A 102 -9.99 3.29 2.56
N VAL A 103 -11.33 3.46 2.50
CA VAL A 103 -11.96 4.79 2.47
C VAL A 103 -11.63 5.62 3.72
N GLU A 104 -11.61 5.01 4.89
CA GLU A 104 -11.26 5.71 6.13
C GLU A 104 -9.78 6.14 6.16
N TYR A 105 -8.87 5.36 5.58
CA TYR A 105 -7.49 5.78 5.36
C TYR A 105 -7.39 6.99 4.44
N ASP A 106 -8.11 6.99 3.30
CA ASP A 106 -8.09 8.13 2.38
C ASP A 106 -8.62 9.41 3.05
N ARG A 107 -9.74 9.29 3.79
CA ARG A 107 -10.29 10.40 4.58
C ARG A 107 -9.29 10.87 5.64
N PHE A 108 -8.60 9.94 6.29
CA PHE A 108 -7.56 10.25 7.27
C PHE A 108 -6.41 11.04 6.64
N TYR A 109 -5.87 10.61 5.51
CA TYR A 109 -4.82 11.33 4.79
C TYR A 109 -5.26 12.71 4.33
N GLN A 110 -6.49 12.85 3.83
CA GLN A 110 -7.03 14.16 3.46
C GLN A 110 -7.10 15.12 4.66
N ARG A 111 -7.57 14.64 5.82
CA ARG A 111 -7.62 15.45 7.06
C ARG A 111 -6.22 15.89 7.48
N TYR A 112 -5.26 14.98 7.47
CA TYR A 112 -3.90 15.30 7.91
C TYR A 112 -3.10 16.11 6.91
N PHE A 113 -3.31 15.92 5.60
CA PHE A 113 -2.77 16.81 4.58
C PHE A 113 -3.18 18.26 4.84
N LYS A 114 -4.46 18.51 5.14
CA LYS A 114 -4.96 19.85 5.50
C LYS A 114 -4.30 20.38 6.77
N LYS A 115 -4.13 19.56 7.81
CA LYS A 115 -3.47 19.97 9.07
C LYS A 115 -1.98 20.28 8.86
N PHE A 116 -1.23 19.38 8.21
CA PHE A 116 0.19 19.58 7.92
C PHE A 116 0.43 20.73 6.95
N SER A 117 -0.44 20.96 5.98
CA SER A 117 -0.33 22.11 5.06
C SER A 117 -0.36 23.45 5.79
N LYS A 118 -1.11 23.56 6.90
CA LYS A 118 -1.16 24.79 7.71
C LYS A 118 0.16 25.11 8.41
N ILE A 119 0.96 24.09 8.74
CA ILE A 119 2.22 24.27 9.49
C ILE A 119 3.47 24.16 8.61
N LEU A 120 3.41 23.42 7.50
CA LEU A 120 4.55 23.18 6.60
C LEU A 120 4.44 23.87 5.24
N GLY A 121 3.25 24.37 4.87
CA GLY A 121 2.93 24.72 3.49
C GLY A 121 2.63 23.49 2.61
N GLY A 122 2.01 23.72 1.45
CA GLY A 122 1.46 22.66 0.61
C GLY A 122 2.49 21.66 0.07
N LYS A 123 3.66 22.14 -0.39
CA LYS A 123 4.71 21.28 -0.97
C LYS A 123 5.29 20.31 0.06
N SER A 124 5.64 20.81 1.24
CA SER A 124 6.21 19.99 2.31
C SER A 124 5.17 19.05 2.91
N ALA A 125 3.90 19.48 3.05
CA ALA A 125 2.83 18.58 3.46
C ALA A 125 2.58 17.46 2.44
N ALA A 126 2.60 17.77 1.14
CA ALA A 126 2.47 16.76 0.08
C ALA A 126 3.63 15.76 0.11
N LYS A 127 4.86 16.25 0.32
CA LYS A 127 6.06 15.41 0.49
C LYS A 127 5.90 14.44 1.67
N PHE A 128 5.43 14.92 2.82
CA PHE A 128 5.14 14.06 3.97
C PHE A 128 4.08 13.00 3.66
N ILE A 129 2.94 13.39 3.07
CA ILE A 129 1.86 12.47 2.73
C ILE A 129 2.31 11.42 1.71
N GLN A 130 3.15 11.79 0.74
CA GLN A 130 3.72 10.84 -0.22
C GLN A 130 4.51 9.72 0.51
N LEU A 131 5.35 10.08 1.49
CA LEU A 131 6.11 9.10 2.29
C LEU A 131 5.17 8.19 3.11
N GLU A 132 4.14 8.76 3.72
CA GLU A 132 3.18 7.99 4.52
C GLU A 132 2.34 7.02 3.68
N LEU A 133 1.90 7.45 2.49
CA LEU A 133 1.23 6.57 1.52
C LEU A 133 2.16 5.44 1.06
N TYR A 134 3.43 5.75 0.83
CA TYR A 134 4.43 4.76 0.49
C TYR A 134 4.55 3.67 1.57
N PHE A 135 4.71 4.07 2.84
CA PHE A 135 4.77 3.14 3.97
C PHE A 135 3.53 2.26 4.06
N GLN A 136 2.37 2.88 3.92
CA GLN A 136 1.10 2.20 4.01
C GLN A 136 0.91 1.15 2.91
N ASN A 137 1.27 1.51 1.67
CA ASN A 137 1.17 0.62 0.53
C ASN A 137 2.17 -0.53 0.64
N ALA A 138 3.41 -0.26 1.07
CA ALA A 138 4.40 -1.30 1.32
C ALA A 138 3.92 -2.33 2.35
N ILE A 139 3.35 -1.88 3.46
CA ILE A 139 2.78 -2.77 4.48
C ILE A 139 1.59 -3.55 3.90
N LYS A 140 0.67 -2.89 3.19
CA LYS A 140 -0.49 -3.54 2.57
C LYS A 140 -0.07 -4.61 1.58
N THR A 141 0.88 -4.32 0.70
CA THR A 141 1.43 -5.28 -0.27
C THR A 141 2.13 -6.45 0.41
N SER A 142 2.94 -6.19 1.45
CA SER A 142 3.60 -7.27 2.20
C SER A 142 2.59 -8.23 2.84
N ILE A 143 1.48 -7.70 3.38
CA ILE A 143 0.39 -8.50 3.93
C ILE A 143 -0.30 -9.31 2.83
N LEU A 144 -0.71 -8.65 1.73
CA LEU A 144 -1.41 -9.30 0.63
C LEU A 144 -0.58 -10.42 -0.01
N ASN A 145 0.73 -10.27 -0.08
CA ASN A 145 1.64 -11.30 -0.58
C ASN A 145 1.83 -12.48 0.40
N SER A 146 1.39 -12.35 1.64
CA SER A 146 1.52 -13.37 2.69
C SER A 146 0.25 -14.20 2.87
N ILE A 147 -0.83 -13.88 2.14
CA ILE A 147 -2.11 -14.58 2.23
C ILE A 147 -2.55 -15.10 0.85
N PRO A 148 -3.14 -16.30 0.77
CA PRO A 148 -3.67 -16.83 -0.48
C PRO A 148 -4.93 -16.08 -0.91
N PHE A 149 -5.21 -16.01 -2.22
CA PHE A 149 -6.45 -15.43 -2.74
C PHE A 149 -7.66 -16.33 -2.49
N ILE A 150 -8.86 -15.77 -2.41
CA ILE A 150 -10.11 -16.54 -2.29
C ILE A 150 -10.20 -17.54 -3.46
N GLY A 151 -10.42 -18.82 -3.13
CA GLY A 151 -10.50 -19.92 -4.11
C GLY A 151 -9.15 -20.50 -4.58
N GLU A 152 -8.01 -19.96 -4.13
CA GLU A 152 -6.69 -20.44 -4.56
C GLU A 152 -6.37 -21.86 -4.05
N LEU A 153 -6.71 -22.19 -2.80
CA LEU A 153 -6.49 -23.55 -2.27
C LEU A 153 -7.39 -24.61 -2.93
N GLU A 154 -8.60 -24.23 -3.36
CA GLU A 154 -9.52 -25.13 -4.05
C GLU A 154 -8.96 -25.49 -5.44
N LYS A 155 -8.50 -24.49 -6.19
CA LYS A 155 -7.84 -24.67 -7.49
C LYS A 155 -6.59 -25.55 -7.40
N ASN A 156 -5.80 -25.41 -6.33
CA ASN A 156 -4.61 -26.24 -6.11
C ASN A 156 -4.94 -27.68 -5.70
N ARG A 157 -6.12 -27.93 -5.10
CA ARG A 157 -6.61 -29.29 -4.80
C ARG A 157 -7.09 -30.01 -6.05
N ASP A 158 -7.84 -29.32 -6.91
CA ASP A 158 -8.39 -29.91 -8.14
C ASP A 158 -7.33 -30.21 -9.19
N THR A 159 -6.21 -29.49 -9.16
CA THR A 159 -5.05 -29.77 -10.03
C THR A 159 -4.23 -31.00 -9.59
N PHE A 160 -4.36 -31.44 -8.34
CA PHE A 160 -3.66 -32.61 -7.80
C PHE A 160 -4.51 -33.88 -7.73
N GLN A 161 -5.83 -33.80 -7.94
CA GLN A 161 -6.63 -35.00 -8.14
C GLN A 161 -6.38 -35.54 -9.56
N PRO A 162 -5.87 -36.78 -9.72
CA PRO A 162 -5.78 -37.37 -11.05
C PRO A 162 -7.20 -37.40 -11.62
N LYS A 163 -7.38 -36.87 -12.83
CA LYS A 163 -8.60 -37.09 -13.59
C LYS A 163 -8.78 -38.60 -13.70
N HIS A 164 -9.63 -39.18 -12.86
CA HIS A 164 -10.11 -40.53 -13.09
C HIS A 164 -10.93 -40.46 -14.37
N GLY A 165 -10.29 -40.87 -15.47
CA GLY A 165 -10.96 -41.09 -16.74
C GLY A 165 -11.99 -42.21 -16.58
N GLY A 166 -13.16 -41.97 -17.15
CA GLY A 166 -14.31 -42.86 -17.22
C GLY A 166 -15.46 -42.11 -17.85
#